data_AF-A0A2H4U4R6-F1
#
_entry.id   AF-A0A2H4U4R6-F1
#
_cell.length_a   1.000
_cell.length_b   1.000
_cell.length_c   1.000
_cell.angle_alpha   90.00
_cell.angle_beta   90.00
_cell.angle_gamma   90.00
#
_symmetry.space_group_name_H-M   'P 1'
#
loop_
_entity.id
_entity.type
_entity.pdbx_description
1 polymer ?
#
loop_
_entity_poly.entity_id
_entity_poly.type
_entity_poly.pdbx_seq_one_letter_code
_entity_poly.pdbx_strand_id
1 'polypeptide(L)'
;MNLSKKDGYLIIVAVIICIIISCLSPFIASGNPDGLEKSAEDAGLAEDYGVDGLNEIYSSPFPDYTFEPLGSLGEIGVLILGAVICLAGGFVVGKIIEKRG
;
A
#
# COMPACT_ATOMS: atom_id res chain seq x y z
N MET A 1 -23.27 -9.66 0.88
CA MET A 1 -22.24 -10.51 0.28
C MET A 1 -22.28 -11.91 0.89
N ASN A 2 -22.75 -12.92 0.16
CA ASN A 2 -22.65 -14.33 0.60
C ASN A 2 -21.32 -14.90 0.08
N LEU A 3 -20.35 -15.06 0.98
CA LEU A 3 -19.02 -15.55 0.62
C LEU A 3 -19.06 -17.09 0.48
N SER A 4 -18.71 -17.63 -0.68
CA SER A 4 -18.51 -19.07 -0.81
C SER A 4 -17.27 -19.51 -0.03
N LYS A 5 -17.20 -20.79 0.36
CA LYS A 5 -16.01 -21.37 1.01
C LYS A 5 -14.74 -21.14 0.17
N LYS A 6 -14.87 -21.17 -1.16
CA LYS A 6 -13.78 -20.91 -2.10
C LYS A 6 -13.31 -19.45 -2.03
N ASP A 7 -14.24 -18.51 -2.00
CA ASP A 7 -13.95 -17.08 -1.94
C ASP A 7 -13.27 -16.73 -0.61
N GLY A 8 -13.75 -17.31 0.51
CA GLY A 8 -13.11 -17.16 1.81
C GLY A 8 -11.66 -17.66 1.80
N TYR A 9 -11.38 -18.80 1.18
CA TYR A 9 -10.02 -19.30 1.04
C TYR A 9 -9.13 -18.35 0.21
N LEU A 10 -9.64 -17.82 -0.91
CA LEU A 10 -8.89 -16.86 -1.73
C LEU A 10 -8.58 -15.57 -0.98
N ILE A 11 -9.53 -15.04 -0.20
CA ILE A 11 -9.30 -13.85 0.62
C ILE A 11 -8.23 -14.12 1.68
N ILE A 12 -8.29 -15.27 2.37
CA ILE A 12 -7.29 -15.64 3.37
C ILE A 12 -5.89 -15.73 2.74
N VAL A 13 -5.77 -16.40 1.59
CA VAL A 13 -4.49 -16.52 0.88
C VAL A 13 -3.98 -15.14 0.45
N ALA A 14 -4.85 -14.28 -0.09
CA ALA A 14 -4.47 -12.91 -0.47
C ALA A 14 -3.96 -12.10 0.72
N VAL A 15 -4.66 -12.16 1.87
CA VAL A 15 -4.25 -11.47 3.10
C VAL A 15 -2.89 -11.98 3.60
N ILE A 16 -2.64 -13.29 3.56
CA ILE A 16 -1.34 -13.87 3.94
C ILE A 16 -0.23 -13.32 3.03
N ILE A 17 -0.47 -13.27 1.72
CA ILE A 17 0.50 -12.72 0.76
C ILE A 17 0.77 -11.24 1.06
N CYS A 18 -0.27 -10.43 1.32
CA CYS A 18 -0.10 -9.03 1.69
C CYS A 18 0.76 -8.84 2.95
N ILE A 19 0.55 -9.67 3.97
CA ILE A 19 1.36 -9.63 5.20
C ILE A 19 2.82 -10.00 4.91
N ILE A 20 3.05 -11.06 4.12
CA ILE A 20 4.41 -11.49 3.75
C ILE A 20 5.13 -10.36 3.00
N ILE A 21 4.49 -9.75 2.01
CA ILE A 21 5.08 -8.64 1.24
C ILE A 21 5.37 -7.46 2.17
N SER A 22 4.44 -7.08 3.05
CA SER A 22 4.64 -5.98 4.00
C SER A 22 5.84 -6.20 4.92
N CYS A 23 6.08 -7.45 5.35
CA CYS A 23 7.24 -7.79 6.17
C CYS A 23 8.55 -7.77 5.38
N LEU A 24 8.52 -8.09 4.09
CA LEU A 24 9.71 -8.19 3.26
C LEU A 24 10.08 -6.87 2.56
N SER A 25 9.10 -6.01 2.29
CA SER A 25 9.26 -4.76 1.55
C SER A 25 10.44 -3.90 2.02
N PRO A 26 10.64 -3.63 3.33
CA PRO A 26 11.77 -2.82 3.79
C PRO A 26 13.15 -3.41 3.46
N PHE A 27 13.24 -4.71 3.15
CA PHE A 27 14.49 -5.41 2.87
C PHE A 27 14.73 -5.68 1.39
N ILE A 28 13.66 -5.81 0.60
CA ILE A 28 13.75 -6.24 -0.81
C ILE A 28 13.44 -5.14 -1.80
N ALA A 29 12.78 -4.06 -1.36
CA ALA A 29 12.38 -2.99 -2.26
C ALA A 29 13.60 -2.22 -2.78
N SER A 30 13.54 -1.84 -4.06
CA SER A 30 14.43 -0.83 -4.60
C SER A 30 14.17 0.48 -3.86
N GLY A 31 15.23 1.15 -3.45
CA GLY A 31 15.12 2.43 -2.74
C GLY A 31 15.32 3.65 -3.63
N ASN A 32 15.34 3.55 -4.97
CA ASN A 32 15.44 4.68 -5.90
C ASN A 32 15.26 4.26 -7.40
N PRO A 33 14.11 4.54 -8.05
CA PRO A 33 12.83 4.81 -7.43
C PRO A 33 12.24 3.53 -6.83
N ASP A 34 11.43 3.68 -5.79
CA ASP A 34 10.64 2.58 -5.26
C ASP A 34 9.47 2.23 -6.21
N GLY A 35 8.83 1.08 -6.00
CA GLY A 35 7.72 0.65 -6.85
C GLY A 35 6.51 1.61 -6.84
N LEU A 36 6.27 2.31 -5.74
CA LEU A 36 5.20 3.28 -5.57
C LEU A 36 5.53 4.59 -6.28
N GLU A 37 6.74 5.12 -6.08
CA GLU A 37 7.25 6.28 -6.82
C GLU A 37 7.24 6.02 -8.33
N LYS A 38 7.76 4.88 -8.79
CA LYS A 38 7.74 4.52 -10.22
C LYS A 38 6.32 4.41 -10.77
N SER A 39 5.38 3.88 -10.00
CA SER A 39 3.96 3.81 -10.40
C SER A 39 3.32 5.20 -10.50
N ALA A 40 3.70 6.13 -9.64
CA ALA A 40 3.23 7.52 -9.70
C ALA A 40 3.83 8.25 -10.92
N GLU A 41 5.10 8.01 -11.23
CA GLU A 41 5.74 8.49 -12.44
C GLU A 41 5.04 8.00 -13.70
N ASP A 42 4.82 6.69 -13.80
CA ASP A 42 4.18 6.08 -14.97
C ASP A 42 2.71 6.53 -15.14
N ALA A 43 2.05 6.92 -14.04
CA ALA A 43 0.71 7.51 -14.07
C ALA A 43 0.70 9.00 -14.47
N GLY A 44 1.86 9.59 -14.80
CA GLY A 44 2.01 11.00 -15.17
C GLY A 44 1.82 11.96 -13.99
N LEU A 45 1.72 11.45 -12.76
CA LEU A 45 1.57 12.28 -11.55
C LEU A 45 2.87 13.01 -11.22
N ALA A 46 4.00 12.46 -11.68
CA ALA A 46 5.32 13.04 -11.58
C ALA A 46 5.55 14.25 -12.50
N GLU A 47 4.92 14.27 -13.68
CA GLU A 47 5.22 15.26 -14.72
C GLU A 47 4.47 16.58 -14.51
N ASP A 48 3.33 16.57 -13.80
CA ASP A 48 2.56 17.78 -13.46
C ASP A 48 3.22 18.61 -12.34
N TYR A 49 4.17 18.02 -11.60
CA TYR A 49 4.83 18.66 -10.44
C TYR A 49 6.36 18.48 -10.33
N GLY A 50 6.96 17.62 -11.15
CA GLY A 50 8.35 17.14 -10.99
C GLY A 50 8.49 16.29 -9.73
N VAL A 51 8.99 15.06 -9.83
CA VAL A 51 9.27 14.22 -8.64
C VAL A 51 10.19 14.94 -7.65
N ASP A 52 11.15 15.73 -8.17
CA ASP A 52 12.01 16.60 -7.38
C ASP A 52 11.25 17.81 -6.80
N GLY A 53 10.36 18.44 -7.56
CA GLY A 53 9.60 19.63 -7.13
C GLY A 53 8.47 19.34 -6.14
N LEU A 54 7.84 18.16 -6.24
CA LEU A 54 6.81 17.74 -5.29
C LEU A 54 7.42 17.24 -3.98
N ASN A 55 8.57 16.54 -4.02
CA ASN A 55 9.30 16.15 -2.81
C ASN A 55 9.83 17.37 -2.02
N GLU A 56 10.13 18.49 -2.68
CA GLU A 56 10.47 19.76 -2.03
C GLU A 56 9.27 20.42 -1.33
N ILE A 57 8.05 20.24 -1.84
CA ILE A 57 6.82 20.85 -1.27
C ILE A 57 6.16 19.94 -0.23
N TYR A 58 6.17 18.63 -0.47
CA TYR A 58 5.56 17.61 0.38
C TYR A 58 6.27 16.27 0.20
N SER A 59 7.18 15.96 1.13
CA SER A 59 7.82 14.65 1.18
C SER A 59 6.83 13.61 1.72
N SER A 60 6.79 12.43 1.09
CA SER A 60 6.00 11.30 1.59
C SER A 60 6.35 11.01 3.05
N PRO A 61 5.37 10.73 3.93
CA PRO A 61 5.66 10.34 5.32
C PRO A 61 6.39 8.99 5.43
N PHE A 62 6.38 8.17 4.37
CA PHE A 62 7.00 6.84 4.31
C PHE A 62 7.71 6.64 2.95
N PRO A 63 8.84 7.32 2.70
CA PRO A 63 9.59 7.17 1.44
C PRO A 63 10.27 5.80 1.39
N ASP A 64 10.35 5.17 0.22
CA ASP A 64 11.05 3.88 -0.01
C ASP A 64 10.66 2.75 0.96
N TYR A 65 9.41 2.72 1.42
CA TYR A 65 8.93 1.78 2.45
C TYR A 65 9.62 1.93 3.82
N THR A 66 10.30 3.06 4.04
CA THR A 66 11.08 3.34 5.26
C THR A 66 10.32 4.23 6.24
N PHE A 67 10.72 4.13 7.51
CA PHE A 67 10.22 4.91 8.62
C PHE A 67 11.27 4.95 9.73
N GLU A 68 12.27 5.81 9.51
CA GLU A 68 13.44 5.97 10.39
C GLU A 68 13.12 6.06 11.90
N PRO A 69 12.05 6.75 12.36
CA PRO A 69 11.80 6.94 13.79
C PRO A 69 11.64 5.66 14.61
N LEU A 70 11.27 4.54 13.98
CA LEU A 70 11.02 3.27 14.65
C LEU A 70 11.82 2.09 14.04
N GLY A 71 12.68 2.36 13.05
CA GLY A 71 13.44 1.37 12.31
C GLY A 71 12.57 0.28 11.68
N SER A 72 13.17 -0.88 11.41
CA SER A 72 12.52 -1.95 10.63
C SER A 72 11.23 -2.50 11.26
N LEU A 73 11.10 -2.52 12.59
CA LEU A 73 9.85 -2.94 13.23
C LEU A 73 8.72 -1.92 13.00
N GLY A 74 9.05 -0.63 12.98
CA GLY A 74 8.11 0.42 12.65
C GLY A 74 7.69 0.39 11.20
N GLU A 75 8.65 0.22 10.29
CA GLU A 75 8.44 0.11 8.84
C GLU A 75 7.44 -1.00 8.50
N ILE A 76 7.69 -2.22 9.01
CA ILE A 76 6.78 -3.35 8.86
C ILE A 76 5.40 -3.01 9.46
N GLY A 77 5.36 -2.40 10.65
CA GLY A 77 4.13 -2.03 11.32
C GLY A 77 3.27 -1.05 10.53
N VAL A 78 3.88 -0.02 9.93
CA VAL A 78 3.20 0.96 9.10
C VAL A 78 2.68 0.33 7.81
N LEU A 79 3.46 -0.55 7.17
CA LEU A 79 3.02 -1.24 5.96
C LEU A 79 1.82 -2.15 6.21
N ILE A 80 1.85 -2.93 7.31
CA ILE A 80 0.71 -3.75 7.73
C ILE A 80 -0.51 -2.86 8.04
N LEU A 81 -0.31 -1.75 8.74
CA LEU A 81 -1.39 -0.80 9.03
C LEU A 81 -2.02 -0.26 7.73
N GLY A 82 -1.19 0.17 6.77
CA GLY A 82 -1.64 0.63 5.45
C GLY A 82 -2.43 -0.46 4.70
N ALA A 83 -1.95 -1.70 4.72
CA ALA A 83 -2.65 -2.84 4.12
C ALA A 83 -4.03 -3.07 4.75
N VAL A 84 -4.13 -3.01 6.09
CA VAL A 84 -5.41 -3.13 6.81
C VAL A 84 -6.36 -2.00 6.47
N ILE A 85 -5.88 -0.75 6.42
CA ILE A 85 -6.69 0.42 6.02
C ILE A 85 -7.20 0.24 4.59
N CYS A 86 -6.36 -0.22 3.67
CA CYS A 86 -6.74 -0.45 2.27
C CYS A 86 -7.81 -1.53 2.14
N LEU A 87 -7.66 -2.67 2.85
CA LEU A 87 -8.66 -3.74 2.89
C LEU A 87 -10.00 -3.25 3.49
N ALA A 88 -9.94 -2.48 4.58
CA ALA A 88 -11.12 -1.90 5.20
C ALA A 88 -11.83 -0.91 4.24
N GLY A 89 -11.07 -0.05 3.56
CA GLY A 89 -11.59 0.88 2.55
C GLY A 89 -12.27 0.15 1.40
N GLY A 90 -11.62 -0.86 0.82
CA GLY A 90 -12.20 -1.70 -0.22
C GLY A 90 -13.49 -2.38 0.22
N PHE A 91 -13.52 -2.91 1.45
CA PHE A 91 -14.73 -3.53 2.02
C PHE A 91 -15.88 -2.51 2.21
N VAL A 92 -15.58 -1.32 2.72
CA VAL A 92 -16.56 -0.24 2.89
C VAL A 92 -17.14 0.18 1.54
N VAL A 93 -16.28 0.44 0.54
CA VAL A 93 -16.71 0.80 -0.82
C VAL A 93 -17.57 -0.32 -1.42
N GLY A 94 -17.13 -1.56 -1.31
CA GLY A 94 -17.89 -2.73 -1.76
C GLY A 94 -19.30 -2.79 -1.14
N LYS A 95 -19.41 -2.55 0.17
CA LYS A 95 -20.72 -2.49 0.85
C LYS A 95 -21.58 -1.31 0.41
N ILE A 96 -20.98 -0.15 0.15
CA ILE A 96 -21.73 1.03 -0.35
C ILE A 96 -22.31 0.73 -1.74
N ILE A 97 -21.52 0.10 -2.62
CA ILE A 97 -21.95 -0.29 -3.96
C ILE A 97 -23.05 -1.37 -3.87
N GLU A 98 -22.89 -2.39 -3.04
CA GLU A 98 -23.91 -3.43 -2.81
C GLU A 98 -25.25 -2.85 -2.32
N LYS A 99 -25.21 -1.76 -1.55
CA LYS A 99 -26.44 -1.11 -1.05
C LYS A 99 -27.15 -0.26 -2.12
N ARG A 100 -26.45 0.11 -3.20
CA ARG A 100 -26.95 0.99 -4.26
C ARG A 100 -27.33 0.26 -5.55
N GLY A 101 -26.79 -0.93 -5.79
CA GLY A 101 -27.19 -1.84 -6.86
C GLY A 101 -28.26 -2.82 -6.40
#